data_AF-A0A6S7GPC1-F1
#
_entry.id   AF-A0A6S7GPC1-F1
#
_cell.length_a   1.000
_cell.length_b   1.000
_cell.length_c   1.000
_cell.angle_alpha   90.00
_cell.angle_beta   90.00
_cell.angle_gamma   90.00
#
_symmetry.space_group_name_H-M   'P 1'
#
loop_
_entity.id
_entity.type
_entity.pdbx_description
1 polymer ?
#
loop_
_entity_poly.entity_id
_entity_poly.type
_entity_poly.pdbx_seq_one_letter_code
_entity_poly.pdbx_strand_id
1 'polypeptide(L)'
;MLPSDTLNLTTVSTSTPPSNDIDDIFNYNNALLAEGLFFLNFLDSVSEGDGDRILRQYKYLMLLCRADGFHGSKYALESLYQLLLVNGLSESKAGVFTWNRSVNNRGGAGKNIAIDLEVVHSNNYIKQGINHLGVNITERAVTRIARAEKSVREIIFKVDWSIQYASPSGKHVEHFPQSDFEAIAKRLVDMNVF
;
A
#
# COMPACT_ATOMS: atom_id res chain seq x y z
N MET A 1 -52.33 1.08 40.15
CA MET A 1 -52.05 -0.36 40.19
C MET A 1 -50.55 -0.54 40.07
N LEU A 2 -49.96 -1.07 41.14
CA LEU A 2 -48.66 -1.74 41.37
C LEU A 2 -47.75 -2.05 40.14
N PRO A 3 -46.43 -2.27 40.35
CA PRO A 3 -45.45 -1.42 41.05
C PRO A 3 -44.08 -1.39 40.32
N SER A 4 -43.17 -0.59 40.85
CA SER A 4 -41.75 -0.51 40.46
C SER A 4 -40.99 -1.74 40.98
N ASP A 5 -40.55 -2.63 40.08
CA ASP A 5 -39.70 -3.77 40.45
C ASP A 5 -38.22 -3.36 40.46
N THR A 6 -37.75 -3.02 41.66
CA THR A 6 -36.34 -3.07 42.07
C THR A 6 -35.81 -4.50 41.93
N LEU A 7 -34.99 -4.75 40.90
CA LEU A 7 -34.18 -5.97 40.81
C LEU A 7 -32.91 -5.81 41.65
N ASN A 8 -32.91 -6.47 42.82
CA ASN A 8 -31.77 -6.63 43.70
C ASN A 8 -30.61 -7.36 42.98
N LEU A 9 -29.49 -6.67 42.80
CA LEU A 9 -28.19 -7.26 42.50
C LEU A 9 -27.74 -8.11 43.70
N THR A 10 -28.07 -9.39 43.65
CA THR A 10 -27.50 -10.38 44.58
C THR A 10 -26.19 -10.82 43.97
N THR A 11 -25.07 -10.28 44.47
CA THR A 11 -23.71 -10.74 44.18
C THR A 11 -23.56 -12.19 44.63
N VAL A 12 -23.73 -13.12 43.70
CA VAL A 12 -23.26 -14.50 43.84
C VAL A 12 -21.80 -14.51 43.43
N SER A 13 -20.92 -14.39 44.41
CA SER A 13 -19.50 -14.62 44.29
C SER A 13 -19.25 -16.10 43.99
N THR A 14 -19.29 -16.49 42.72
CA THR A 14 -18.75 -17.76 42.26
C THR A 14 -17.23 -17.60 42.11
N SER A 15 -16.51 -18.00 43.15
CA SER A 15 -15.05 -18.14 43.14
C SER A 15 -14.65 -19.24 42.17
N THR A 16 -14.31 -18.84 40.94
CA THR A 16 -13.50 -19.63 40.02
C THR A 16 -12.24 -18.80 39.74
N PRO A 17 -11.02 -19.36 39.85
CA PRO A 17 -9.80 -18.57 39.63
C PRO A 17 -9.77 -18.07 38.17
N PRO A 18 -9.31 -16.84 37.90
CA PRO A 18 -9.19 -16.34 36.54
C PRO A 18 -7.97 -16.98 35.87
N SER A 19 -8.16 -18.12 35.21
CA SER A 19 -7.21 -18.53 34.17
C SER A 19 -7.65 -17.91 32.85
N ASN A 20 -7.48 -16.59 32.74
CA ASN A 20 -7.46 -15.92 31.43
C ASN A 20 -6.11 -16.24 30.78
N ASP A 21 -5.88 -17.51 30.46
CA ASP A 21 -4.70 -17.93 29.70
C ASP A 21 -5.02 -17.61 28.24
N ILE A 22 -4.94 -16.32 27.91
CA ILE A 22 -5.08 -15.82 26.54
C ILE A 22 -3.85 -16.33 25.80
N ASP A 23 -4.07 -17.20 24.80
CA ASP A 23 -2.98 -17.73 23.98
C ASP A 23 -2.44 -16.62 23.07
N ASP A 24 -1.48 -15.86 23.60
CA ASP A 24 -0.83 -14.75 22.93
C ASP A 24 -0.11 -15.19 21.64
N ILE A 25 0.40 -16.43 21.60
CA ILE A 25 1.07 -16.99 20.42
C ILE A 25 0.04 -17.23 19.32
N PHE A 26 -1.07 -17.88 19.63
CA PHE A 26 -2.15 -18.10 18.68
C PHE A 26 -2.72 -16.76 18.18
N ASN A 27 -3.00 -15.82 19.08
CA ASN A 27 -3.56 -14.52 18.72
C ASN A 27 -2.63 -13.69 17.83
N TYR A 28 -1.33 -13.67 18.16
CA TYR A 28 -0.33 -13.00 17.34
C TYR A 28 -0.25 -13.61 15.94
N ASN A 29 -0.15 -14.94 15.83
CA ASN A 29 -0.06 -15.61 14.53
C ASN A 29 -1.33 -15.40 13.70
N ASN A 30 -2.51 -15.46 14.32
CA ASN A 30 -3.76 -15.19 13.64
C ASN A 30 -3.84 -13.74 13.13
N ALA A 31 -3.44 -12.76 13.95
CA ALA A 31 -3.38 -11.35 13.54
C ALA A 31 -2.38 -11.14 12.39
N LEU A 32 -1.17 -11.72 12.50
CA LEU A 32 -0.13 -11.65 11.48
C LEU A 32 -0.62 -12.21 10.13
N LEU A 33 -1.27 -13.38 10.14
CA LEU A 33 -1.82 -13.98 8.92
C LEU A 33 -2.96 -13.14 8.35
N ALA A 34 -3.88 -12.66 9.18
CA ALA A 34 -5.00 -11.84 8.75
C ALA A 34 -4.53 -10.52 8.10
N GLU A 35 -3.62 -9.80 8.74
CA GLU A 35 -3.05 -8.55 8.24
C GLU A 35 -2.15 -8.78 7.02
N GLY A 36 -1.34 -9.84 7.03
CA GLY A 36 -0.49 -10.23 5.91
C GLY A 36 -1.30 -10.56 4.66
N LEU A 37 -2.33 -11.40 4.77
CA LEU A 37 -3.22 -11.74 3.65
C LEU A 37 -4.00 -10.52 3.16
N PHE A 38 -4.43 -9.64 4.07
CA PHE A 38 -5.06 -8.37 3.72
C PHE A 38 -4.12 -7.48 2.88
N PHE A 39 -2.84 -7.38 3.27
CA PHE A 39 -1.84 -6.61 2.54
C PHE A 39 -1.51 -7.24 1.18
N LEU A 40 -1.38 -8.56 1.10
CA LEU A 40 -1.18 -9.26 -0.18
C LEU A 40 -2.36 -9.04 -1.13
N ASN A 41 -3.59 -9.09 -0.63
CA ASN A 41 -4.79 -8.75 -1.41
C ASN A 41 -4.78 -7.29 -1.89
N PHE A 42 -4.10 -6.39 -1.18
CA PHE A 42 -3.95 -4.98 -1.57
C PHE A 42 -2.94 -4.81 -2.70
N LEU A 43 -1.80 -5.48 -2.61
CA LEU A 43 -0.82 -5.49 -3.69
C LEU A 43 -1.40 -6.12 -4.96
N ASP A 44 -2.15 -7.21 -4.81
CA ASP A 44 -2.84 -7.86 -5.91
C ASP A 44 -3.92 -6.96 -6.54
N SER A 45 -4.73 -6.27 -5.74
CA SER A 45 -5.73 -5.34 -6.29
C SER A 45 -5.11 -4.18 -7.06
N VAL A 46 -3.94 -3.68 -6.62
CA VAL A 46 -3.14 -2.72 -7.38
C VAL A 46 -2.63 -3.33 -8.68
N SER A 47 -2.09 -4.54 -8.65
CA SER A 47 -1.55 -5.27 -9.81
C SER A 47 -2.61 -5.54 -10.89
N GLU A 48 -3.82 -5.90 -10.48
CA GLU A 48 -4.98 -6.11 -11.37
C GLU A 48 -5.67 -4.81 -11.79
N GLY A 49 -5.42 -3.70 -11.07
CA GLY A 49 -6.07 -2.42 -11.30
C GLY A 49 -7.54 -2.39 -10.86
N ASP A 50 -7.88 -3.20 -9.86
CA ASP A 50 -9.23 -3.28 -9.31
C ASP A 50 -9.48 -2.16 -8.28
N GLY A 51 -10.02 -1.05 -8.77
CA GLY A 51 -10.36 0.13 -7.96
C GLY A 51 -11.32 -0.17 -6.81
N ASP A 52 -12.31 -1.04 -7.01
CA ASP A 52 -13.31 -1.35 -5.99
C ASP A 52 -12.73 -2.19 -4.83
N ARG A 53 -11.83 -3.13 -5.14
CA ARG A 53 -11.04 -3.84 -4.11
C ARG A 53 -10.15 -2.86 -3.34
N ILE A 54 -9.43 -1.99 -4.04
CA ILE A 54 -8.57 -0.96 -3.41
C ILE A 54 -9.38 -0.09 -2.45
N LEU A 55 -10.55 0.40 -2.86
CA LEU A 55 -11.40 1.27 -2.02
C LEU A 55 -11.97 0.56 -0.81
N ARG A 56 -12.35 -0.72 -0.92
CA ARG A 56 -12.73 -1.52 0.27
C ARG A 56 -11.58 -1.58 1.26
N GLN A 57 -10.36 -1.83 0.77
CA GLN A 57 -9.18 -1.93 1.63
C GLN A 57 -8.81 -0.59 2.25
N TYR A 58 -9.03 0.54 1.56
CA TYR A 58 -8.85 1.87 2.13
C TYR A 58 -9.71 2.11 3.39
N LYS A 59 -10.92 1.55 3.46
CA LYS A 59 -11.74 1.63 4.69
C LYS A 59 -11.06 0.96 5.88
N TYR A 60 -10.46 -0.21 5.66
CA TYR A 60 -9.72 -0.95 6.70
C TYR A 60 -8.39 -0.28 7.02
N LEU A 61 -7.61 0.12 6.01
CA LEU A 61 -6.35 0.85 6.18
C LEU A 61 -6.54 2.15 6.95
N MET A 62 -7.64 2.88 6.70
CA MET A 62 -7.97 4.09 7.47
C MET A 62 -8.06 3.80 8.97
N LEU A 63 -8.73 2.71 9.36
CA LEU A 63 -8.87 2.32 10.77
C LEU A 63 -7.53 1.88 11.36
N LEU A 64 -6.75 1.09 10.62
CA LEU A 64 -5.41 0.63 11.00
C LEU A 64 -4.46 1.81 11.22
N CYS A 65 -4.39 2.72 10.26
CA CYS A 65 -3.59 3.94 10.35
C CYS A 65 -4.07 4.87 11.47
N ARG A 66 -5.37 4.89 11.79
CA ARG A 66 -5.88 5.66 12.93
C ARG A 66 -5.48 5.02 14.26
N ALA A 67 -5.48 3.69 14.34
CA ALA A 67 -5.08 2.94 15.53
C ALA A 67 -3.58 3.09 15.84
N ASP A 68 -2.74 3.22 14.82
CA ASP A 68 -1.29 3.50 14.94
C ASP A 68 -0.97 4.90 15.55
N GLY A 69 -1.98 5.74 15.77
CA GLY A 69 -1.84 7.00 16.49
C GLY A 69 -1.28 8.14 15.63
N PHE A 70 -0.30 8.89 16.17
CA PHE A 70 0.17 10.13 15.54
C PHE A 70 0.85 9.89 14.18
N HIS A 71 1.62 8.81 14.03
CA HIS A 71 2.36 8.51 12.81
C HIS A 71 1.45 8.07 11.66
N GLY A 72 0.41 7.28 11.97
CA GLY A 72 -0.57 6.82 10.99
C GLY A 72 -1.67 7.82 10.64
N SER A 73 -1.92 8.84 11.46
CA SER A 73 -3.04 9.78 11.27
C SER A 73 -3.05 10.48 9.91
N LYS A 74 -1.88 10.79 9.34
CA LYS A 74 -1.79 11.36 7.97
C LYS A 74 -2.29 10.38 6.90
N TYR A 75 -1.95 9.09 7.03
CA TYR A 75 -2.39 8.06 6.08
C TYR A 75 -3.87 7.70 6.25
N ALA A 76 -4.38 7.78 7.48
CA ALA A 76 -5.81 7.69 7.75
C ALA A 76 -6.58 8.85 7.08
N LEU A 77 -6.04 10.07 7.17
CA LEU A 77 -6.62 11.24 6.53
C LEU A 77 -6.62 11.11 4.99
N GLU A 78 -5.53 10.65 4.38
CA GLU A 78 -5.49 10.38 2.93
C GLU A 78 -6.51 9.32 2.51
N SER A 79 -6.67 8.27 3.31
CA SER A 79 -7.68 7.23 3.06
C SER A 79 -9.10 7.80 3.15
N LEU A 80 -9.36 8.68 4.13
CA LEU A 80 -10.62 9.39 4.28
C LEU A 80 -10.90 10.33 3.10
N TYR A 81 -9.90 11.09 2.64
CA TYR A 81 -10.03 11.96 1.48
C TYR A 81 -10.38 11.17 0.22
N GLN A 82 -9.73 10.04 -0.02
CA GLN A 82 -10.07 9.19 -1.16
C GLN A 82 -11.52 8.69 -1.08
N LEU A 83 -11.98 8.27 0.10
CA LEU A 83 -13.37 7.84 0.30
C LEU A 83 -14.35 9.00 0.08
N LEU A 84 -14.03 10.21 0.53
CA LEU A 84 -14.85 11.40 0.30
C LEU A 84 -14.94 11.75 -1.19
N LEU A 85 -13.83 11.66 -1.93
CA LEU A 85 -13.80 11.94 -3.37
C LEU A 85 -14.66 10.95 -4.17
N VAL A 86 -14.65 9.67 -3.79
CA VAL A 86 -15.48 8.66 -4.46
C VAL A 86 -16.96 8.79 -4.08
N ASN A 87 -17.29 9.06 -2.83
CA ASN A 87 -18.68 9.07 -2.37
C ASN A 87 -19.37 10.44 -2.48
N GLY A 88 -18.60 11.53 -2.52
CA GLY A 88 -19.11 12.90 -2.45
C GLY A 88 -19.16 13.65 -3.79
N LEU A 89 -18.61 13.08 -4.86
CA LEU A 89 -18.61 13.68 -6.20
C LEU A 89 -19.67 13.05 -7.11
N SER A 90 -19.87 13.64 -8.30
CA SER A 90 -20.71 13.04 -9.33
C SER A 90 -20.16 11.68 -9.78
N GLU A 91 -21.05 10.79 -10.23
CA GLU A 91 -20.70 9.42 -10.63
C GLU A 91 -19.52 9.35 -11.61
N SER A 92 -19.48 10.23 -12.60
CA SER A 92 -18.36 10.31 -13.55
C SER A 92 -17.03 10.63 -12.86
N LYS A 93 -17.00 11.60 -11.93
CA LYS A 93 -15.79 11.97 -11.20
C LYS A 93 -15.40 10.90 -10.18
N ALA A 94 -16.38 10.32 -9.50
CA ALA A 94 -16.18 9.20 -8.60
C ALA A 94 -15.51 8.03 -9.32
N GLY A 95 -16.01 7.69 -10.52
CA GLY A 95 -15.41 6.66 -11.38
C GLY A 95 -13.93 6.94 -11.69
N VAL A 96 -13.56 8.19 -12.00
CA VAL A 96 -12.15 8.56 -12.19
C VAL A 96 -11.35 8.28 -10.92
N PHE A 97 -11.82 8.68 -9.74
CA PHE A 97 -11.08 8.44 -8.49
C PHE A 97 -11.03 6.96 -8.08
N THR A 98 -12.03 6.15 -8.47
CA THR A 98 -12.03 4.70 -8.26
C THR A 98 -10.99 4.01 -9.13
N TRP A 99 -10.97 4.29 -10.44
CA TRP A 99 -10.16 3.53 -11.39
C TRP A 99 -8.76 4.12 -11.62
N ASN A 100 -8.55 5.41 -11.37
CA ASN A 100 -7.25 6.09 -11.52
C ASN A 100 -6.34 5.90 -10.30
N ARG A 101 -6.23 4.66 -9.80
CA ARG A 101 -5.36 4.27 -8.67
C ARG A 101 -4.11 3.52 -9.09
N SER A 102 -4.13 2.96 -10.29
CA SER A 102 -3.02 2.23 -10.87
C SER A 102 -2.87 2.59 -12.34
N VAL A 103 -1.71 2.26 -12.92
CA VAL A 103 -1.41 2.53 -14.33
C VAL A 103 -0.71 1.34 -14.96
N ASN A 104 -1.07 1.04 -16.22
CA ASN A 104 -0.48 -0.03 -17.00
C ASN A 104 0.37 0.53 -18.15
N ASN A 105 1.62 0.91 -17.87
CA ASN A 105 2.49 1.50 -18.88
C ASN A 105 3.03 0.48 -19.89
N ARG A 106 3.09 -0.81 -19.52
CA ARG A 106 3.69 -1.87 -20.35
C ARG A 106 2.66 -2.79 -21.02
N GLY A 107 1.40 -2.70 -20.61
CA GLY A 107 0.35 -3.62 -21.00
C GLY A 107 0.43 -4.97 -20.27
N GLY A 108 -0.63 -5.78 -20.42
CA GLY A 108 -0.75 -7.12 -19.83
C GLY A 108 -1.52 -7.14 -18.49
N ALA A 109 -2.12 -8.29 -18.19
CA ALA A 109 -2.83 -8.53 -16.93
C ALA A 109 -1.85 -8.67 -15.76
N GLY A 110 -2.23 -8.17 -14.58
CA GLY A 110 -1.37 -8.21 -13.40
C GLY A 110 -0.04 -7.42 -13.55
N LYS A 111 -0.02 -6.39 -14.39
CA LYS A 111 1.17 -5.55 -14.66
C LYS A 111 0.96 -4.07 -14.34
N ASN A 112 -0.13 -3.75 -13.66
CA ASN A 112 -0.35 -2.39 -13.18
C ASN A 112 0.62 -2.06 -12.03
N ILE A 113 0.98 -0.79 -11.94
CA ILE A 113 1.70 -0.23 -10.78
C ILE A 113 0.83 0.83 -10.11
N ALA A 114 1.05 1.09 -8.83
CA ALA A 114 0.38 2.18 -8.13
C ALA A 114 0.65 3.52 -8.83
N ILE A 115 -0.37 4.38 -8.95
CA ILE A 115 -0.23 5.68 -9.60
C ILE A 115 0.83 6.57 -8.92
N ASP A 116 0.93 6.47 -7.59
CA ASP A 116 1.95 7.19 -6.81
C ASP A 116 3.37 6.80 -7.25
N LEU A 117 3.60 5.50 -7.48
CA LEU A 117 4.89 5.01 -7.96
C LEU A 117 5.22 5.53 -9.37
N GLU A 118 4.23 5.64 -10.26
CA GLU A 118 4.47 6.26 -11.58
C GLU A 118 4.78 7.75 -11.48
N VAL A 119 4.11 8.48 -10.58
CA VAL A 119 4.44 9.88 -10.31
C VAL A 119 5.88 10.00 -9.79
N VAL A 120 6.33 9.09 -8.94
CA VAL A 120 7.74 9.02 -8.50
C VAL A 120 8.68 8.77 -9.68
N HIS A 121 8.34 7.85 -10.60
CA HIS A 121 9.14 7.62 -11.81
C HIS A 121 9.22 8.86 -12.71
N SER A 122 8.09 9.54 -12.96
CA SER A 122 8.04 10.80 -13.71
C SER A 122 8.89 11.90 -13.05
N ASN A 123 8.73 12.09 -11.75
CA ASN A 123 9.54 13.05 -10.99
C ASN A 123 11.04 12.73 -11.05
N ASN A 124 11.41 11.47 -10.93
CA ASN A 124 12.82 11.05 -11.03
C ASN A 124 13.37 11.32 -12.44
N TYR A 125 12.61 11.02 -13.49
CA TYR A 125 12.99 11.30 -14.87
C TYR A 125 13.25 12.80 -15.08
N ILE A 126 12.33 13.66 -14.61
CA ILE A 126 12.48 15.11 -14.70
C ILE A 126 13.70 15.59 -13.92
N LYS A 127 13.89 15.13 -12.68
CA LYS A 127 15.05 15.48 -11.85
C LYS A 127 16.38 15.12 -12.52
N GLN A 128 16.47 13.95 -13.14
CA GLN A 128 17.64 13.56 -13.91
C GLN A 128 17.89 14.54 -15.05
N GLY A 129 16.86 14.89 -15.83
CA GLY A 129 16.99 15.89 -16.90
C GLY A 129 17.46 17.25 -16.39
N ILE A 130 16.95 17.70 -15.24
CA ILE A 130 17.36 18.97 -14.60
C ILE A 130 18.83 18.91 -14.18
N ASN A 131 19.27 17.81 -13.56
CA ASN A 131 20.66 17.64 -13.12
C ASN A 131 21.65 17.74 -14.29
N HIS A 132 21.27 17.26 -15.48
CA HIS A 132 22.10 17.33 -16.68
C HIS A 132 22.17 18.73 -17.32
N LEU A 133 21.32 19.70 -16.91
CA LEU A 133 21.45 21.08 -17.38
C LEU A 133 22.67 21.80 -16.80
N GLY A 134 23.15 21.37 -15.62
CA GLY A 134 24.25 22.02 -14.91
C GLY A 134 23.98 23.52 -14.70
N VAL A 135 24.92 24.36 -15.12
CA VAL A 135 24.83 25.83 -14.97
C VAL A 135 23.69 26.45 -15.81
N ASN A 136 23.15 25.73 -16.80
CA ASN A 136 22.07 26.22 -17.67
C ASN A 136 20.66 26.07 -17.07
N ILE A 137 20.56 25.81 -15.77
CA ILE A 137 19.28 25.67 -15.08
C ILE A 137 18.52 27.00 -15.10
N THR A 138 17.45 27.03 -15.88
CA THR A 138 16.52 28.17 -15.98
C THR A 138 15.10 27.61 -15.94
N GLU A 139 14.15 28.40 -15.46
CA GLU A 139 12.73 27.98 -15.41
C GLU A 139 12.23 27.52 -16.79
N ARG A 140 12.64 28.23 -17.84
CA ARG A 140 12.32 27.88 -19.23
C ARG A 140 12.88 26.52 -19.64
N ALA A 141 14.13 26.23 -19.26
CA ALA A 141 14.76 24.94 -19.57
C ALA A 141 14.09 23.79 -18.79
N VAL A 142 13.81 24.00 -17.50
CA VAL A 142 13.13 23.01 -16.65
C VAL A 142 11.71 22.73 -17.17
N THR A 143 10.94 23.78 -17.46
CA THR A 143 9.58 23.65 -18.01
C THR A 143 9.57 22.90 -19.34
N ARG A 144 10.57 23.15 -20.20
CA ARG A 144 10.72 22.44 -21.47
C ARG A 144 10.96 20.95 -21.25
N ILE A 145 11.84 20.58 -20.30
CA ILE A 145 12.11 19.17 -19.96
C ILE A 145 10.84 18.50 -19.43
N ALA A 146 10.15 19.12 -18.47
CA ALA A 146 8.95 18.57 -17.87
C ALA A 146 7.83 18.35 -18.91
N ARG A 147 7.61 19.31 -19.82
CA ARG A 147 6.59 19.18 -20.88
C ARG A 147 6.94 18.12 -21.94
N ALA A 148 8.24 17.89 -22.19
CA ALA A 148 8.72 16.92 -23.16
C ALA A 148 8.89 15.51 -22.60
N GLU A 149 8.66 15.31 -21.29
CA GLU A 149 8.93 14.06 -20.59
C GLU A 149 8.35 12.83 -21.30
N LYS A 150 7.03 12.84 -21.54
CA LYS A 150 6.31 11.72 -22.15
C LYS A 150 6.81 11.42 -23.56
N SER A 151 6.93 12.44 -24.40
CA SER A 151 7.34 12.26 -25.80
C SER A 151 8.78 11.78 -25.92
N VAL A 152 9.70 12.31 -25.10
CA VAL A 152 11.10 11.86 -25.09
C VAL A 152 11.20 10.42 -24.58
N ARG A 153 10.47 10.06 -23.52
CA ARG A 153 10.45 8.69 -23.00
C ARG A 153 9.98 7.67 -24.05
N GLU A 154 8.92 8.02 -24.81
CA GLU A 154 8.44 7.18 -25.92
C GLU A 154 9.45 7.06 -27.06
N ILE A 155 10.16 8.14 -27.42
CA ILE A 155 11.21 8.12 -28.43
C ILE A 155 12.36 7.22 -28.00
N ILE A 156 12.86 7.38 -26.77
CA ILE A 156 13.94 6.56 -26.22
C ILE A 156 13.53 5.08 -26.24
N PHE A 157 12.33 4.74 -25.76
CA PHE A 157 11.84 3.37 -25.77
C PHE A 157 11.82 2.76 -27.17
N LYS A 158 11.36 3.50 -28.18
CA LYS A 158 11.33 3.03 -29.58
C LYS A 158 12.73 2.89 -30.18
N VAL A 159 13.65 3.77 -29.83
CA VAL A 159 15.06 3.68 -30.24
C VAL A 159 15.71 2.45 -29.62
N ASP A 160 15.58 2.26 -28.31
CA ASP A 160 16.12 1.09 -27.59
C ASP A 160 15.58 -0.22 -28.20
N TRP A 161 14.28 -0.24 -28.51
CA TRP A 161 13.65 -1.38 -29.16
C TRP A 161 14.20 -1.65 -30.57
N SER A 162 14.41 -0.60 -31.38
CA SER A 162 14.87 -0.75 -32.77
C SER A 162 16.32 -1.24 -32.87
N ILE A 163 17.16 -0.87 -31.90
CA ILE A 163 18.55 -1.32 -31.83
C ILE A 163 18.73 -2.61 -31.03
N GLN A 164 17.62 -3.22 -30.58
CA GLN A 164 17.60 -4.39 -29.69
C GLN A 164 18.48 -4.20 -28.45
N TYR A 165 18.53 -2.98 -27.91
CA TYR A 165 19.30 -2.69 -26.73
C TYR A 165 18.64 -3.36 -25.52
N ALA A 166 19.29 -4.40 -25.01
CA ALA A 166 18.93 -4.99 -23.73
C ALA A 166 19.38 -4.04 -22.62
N SER A 167 18.48 -3.14 -22.21
CA SER A 167 18.77 -2.22 -21.11
C SER A 167 19.12 -3.03 -19.86
N PRO A 168 20.32 -2.85 -19.28
CA PRO A 168 20.71 -3.61 -18.11
C PRO A 168 19.77 -3.23 -16.96
N SER A 169 19.06 -4.22 -16.41
CA SER A 169 18.30 -4.01 -15.18
C SER A 169 19.28 -3.54 -14.11
N GLY A 170 19.00 -2.40 -13.48
CA GLY A 170 19.78 -1.93 -12.35
C GLY A 170 19.86 -3.05 -11.31
N LYS A 171 21.05 -3.24 -10.70
CA LYS A 171 21.21 -4.16 -9.58
C LYS A 171 20.38 -3.63 -8.41
N HIS A 172 19.13 -4.03 -8.31
CA HIS A 172 18.49 -4.08 -7.00
C HIS A 172 19.26 -5.14 -6.24
N VAL A 173 20.05 -4.70 -5.26
CA VAL A 173 20.51 -5.60 -4.21
C VAL A 173 19.24 -5.87 -3.40
N GLU A 174 18.44 -6.85 -3.84
CA GLU A 174 17.57 -7.54 -2.90
C GLU A 174 18.52 -8.20 -1.93
N HIS A 175 18.71 -7.54 -0.77
CA HIS A 175 19.27 -8.22 0.37
C HIS A 175 18.18 -9.18 0.82
N PHE A 176 18.06 -10.32 0.15
CA PHE A 176 17.33 -11.44 0.70
C PHE A 176 18.04 -11.74 2.02
N PRO A 177 17.39 -11.53 3.17
CA PRO A 177 18.06 -11.62 4.45
C PRO A 177 18.18 -13.10 4.78
N GLN A 178 19.09 -13.78 4.07
CA GLN A 178 19.27 -15.21 4.16
C GLN A 178 19.65 -15.62 5.58
N SER A 179 20.40 -14.76 6.28
CA SER A 179 20.66 -14.88 7.71
C SER A 179 19.39 -14.88 8.55
N ASP A 180 18.42 -14.02 8.22
CA ASP A 180 17.19 -13.88 9.00
C ASP A 180 16.24 -15.04 8.69
N PHE A 181 16.18 -15.48 7.43
CA PHE A 181 15.47 -16.69 7.05
C PHE A 181 16.04 -17.93 7.75
N GLU A 182 17.36 -18.11 7.75
CA GLU A 182 18.02 -19.23 8.44
C GLU A 182 17.82 -19.16 9.96
N ALA A 183 17.87 -17.95 10.55
CA ALA A 183 17.61 -17.75 11.97
C ALA A 183 16.15 -18.10 12.35
N ILE A 184 15.18 -17.72 11.51
CA ILE A 184 13.76 -18.03 11.71
C ILE A 184 13.53 -19.53 11.53
N ALA A 185 14.06 -20.14 10.46
CA ALA A 185 13.94 -21.58 10.21
C ALA A 185 14.53 -22.40 11.36
N LYS A 186 15.71 -22.00 11.87
CA LYS A 186 16.33 -22.64 13.03
C LYS A 186 15.47 -22.52 14.28
N ARG A 187 14.92 -21.33 14.56
CA ARG A 187 14.01 -21.14 15.70
C ARG A 187 12.74 -21.98 15.59
N LEU A 188 12.17 -22.13 14.39
CA LEU A 188 10.98 -22.95 14.19
C LEU A 188 11.24 -24.45 14.42
N VAL A 189 12.43 -24.93 14.05
CA VAL A 189 12.88 -26.29 14.37
C VAL A 189 13.14 -26.46 15.87
N ASP A 190 13.84 -25.51 16.50
CA ASP A 190 14.13 -25.55 17.94
C ASP A 190 12.86 -25.47 18.80
N MET A 191 11.83 -24.77 18.33
CA MET A 191 10.51 -24.67 18.98
C MET A 191 9.57 -25.83 18.65
N ASN A 192 10.00 -26.79 17.82
CA ASN A 192 9.24 -27.98 17.43
C ASN A 192 7.82 -27.65 16.91
N VAL A 193 7.73 -26.61 16.08
CA VAL A 193 6.47 -26.09 15.51
C VAL A 193 5.98 -26.97 14.34
N PHE A 194 6.78 -27.96 13.91
CA PHE A 194 6.47 -28.95 12.88
C PHE A 194 6.56 -30.38 13.43
#